data_AF-A0A9D5G2W6-F1
#
_entry.id   AF-A0A9D5G2W6-F1
#
_cell.length_a   1.000
_cell.length_b   1.000
_cell.length_c   1.000
_cell.angle_alpha   90.00
_cell.angle_beta   90.00
_cell.angle_gamma   90.00
#
_symmetry.space_group_name_H-M   'P 1'
#
loop_
_entity.id
_entity.type
_entity.pdbx_description
1 polymer ?
#
loop_
_entity_poly.entity_id
_entity_poly.type
_entity_poly.pdbx_seq_one_letter_code
_entity_poly.pdbx_strand_id
1 'polypeptide(L)'
;MHDHDRFEALAGAVALGEATPQERTIFDRHARACAACHDDAVGITRVTGIMAAARDDESWRPAIGGVLMNRIRDERLRRSRLTLRALGWSVAFSIALDAAFVSGVTSYAGRVLHDTGGTMANVVAAYRAGAR
;
A
#
# COMPACT_ATOMS: atom_id res chain seq x y z
N MET A 1 4.04 42.84 -31.74
CA MET A 1 3.13 42.33 -30.69
C MET A 1 3.28 40.83 -30.51
N HIS A 2 3.12 40.01 -31.56
CA HIS A 2 3.28 38.55 -31.47
C HIS A 2 4.59 38.01 -30.89
N ASP A 3 5.73 38.68 -31.11
CA ASP A 3 7.01 38.21 -30.57
C ASP A 3 7.11 38.36 -29.04
N HIS A 4 6.42 39.34 -28.45
CA HIS A 4 6.38 39.53 -27.00
C HIS A 4 5.46 38.50 -26.33
N ASP A 5 4.30 38.21 -26.93
CA ASP A 5 3.37 37.19 -26.41
C ASP A 5 4.06 35.80 -26.38
N ARG A 6 4.84 35.50 -27.41
CA ARG A 6 5.63 34.26 -27.48
C ARG A 6 6.77 34.25 -26.45
N PHE A 7 7.39 35.41 -26.19
CA PHE A 7 8.41 35.54 -25.17
C PHE A 7 7.85 35.27 -23.77
N GLU A 8 6.69 35.83 -23.44
CA GLU A 8 6.02 35.64 -22.14
C GLU A 8 5.70 34.15 -21.88
N ALA A 9 5.17 33.44 -22.88
CA ALA A 9 4.93 32.01 -22.79
C ALA A 9 6.22 31.20 -22.55
N LEU A 10 7.31 31.54 -23.27
CA LEU A 10 8.62 30.91 -23.08
C LEU A 10 9.24 31.25 -21.72
N ALA A 11 9.02 32.47 -21.23
CA ALA A 11 9.54 32.95 -19.97
C ALA A 11 9.05 32.09 -18.79
N GLY A 12 7.76 31.72 -18.79
CA GLY A 12 7.19 30.79 -17.82
C GLY A 12 7.82 29.38 -17.92
N ALA A 13 7.95 28.84 -19.13
CA ALA A 13 8.58 27.53 -19.34
C ALA A 13 10.05 27.50 -18.90
N VAL A 14 10.80 28.58 -19.11
CA VAL A 14 12.18 28.74 -18.63
C VAL A 14 12.23 28.82 -17.11
N ALA A 15 11.34 29.61 -16.49
CA ALA A 15 11.27 29.76 -15.04
C ALA A 15 10.97 28.44 -14.31
N LEU A 16 10.12 27.60 -14.90
CA LEU A 16 9.75 26.28 -14.36
C LEU A 16 10.76 25.18 -14.71
N GLY A 17 11.74 25.46 -15.58
CA GLY A 17 12.71 24.47 -16.06
C GLY A 17 12.15 23.47 -17.07
N GLU A 18 10.94 23.71 -17.60
CA GLU A 18 10.25 22.88 -18.59
C GLU A 18 10.70 23.17 -20.03
N ALA A 19 11.30 24.33 -20.26
CA ALA A 19 11.81 24.72 -21.58
C ALA A 19 12.93 23.78 -22.06
N THR A 20 12.82 23.33 -23.31
CA THR A 20 13.87 22.59 -24.02
C THR A 20 15.14 23.43 -24.20
N PRO A 21 16.31 22.82 -24.46
CA PRO A 21 17.54 23.57 -24.73
C PRO A 21 17.44 24.55 -25.90
N GLN A 22 16.67 24.18 -26.93
CA GLN A 22 16.42 25.02 -28.10
C GLN A 22 15.58 26.25 -27.73
N GLU A 23 14.53 26.06 -26.94
CA GLU A 23 13.66 27.15 -26.47
C GLU A 23 14.40 28.14 -25.58
N ARG A 24 15.27 27.65 -24.69
CA ARG A 24 16.16 28.51 -23.88
C ARG A 24 17.06 29.37 -24.77
N THR A 25 17.61 28.78 -25.83
CA THR A 25 18.45 29.52 -26.78
C THR A 25 17.66 30.60 -27.53
N ILE A 26 16.40 30.33 -27.88
CA ILE A 26 15.50 31.31 -28.50
C ILE A 26 15.17 32.45 -27.53
N PHE A 27 14.84 32.10 -26.28
CA PHE A 27 14.57 33.04 -25.20
C PHE A 27 15.77 33.96 -24.95
N ASP A 28 16.96 33.39 -24.75
CA ASP A 28 18.20 34.14 -24.49
C ASP A 28 18.55 35.08 -25.64
N ARG A 29 18.36 34.62 -26.89
CA ARG A 29 18.60 35.44 -28.07
C ARG A 29 17.67 36.64 -28.12
N HIS A 30 16.38 36.43 -27.84
CA HIS A 30 15.39 37.50 -27.85
C HIS A 30 15.63 38.49 -26.70
N ALA A 31 15.89 37.99 -25.48
CA ALA A 31 16.19 38.83 -24.31
C ALA A 31 17.42 39.71 -24.54
N ARG A 32 18.46 39.24 -25.25
CA ARG A 32 19.62 40.08 -25.59
C ARG A 32 19.34 41.15 -26.65
N ALA A 33 18.36 40.90 -27.52
CA ALA A 33 18.03 41.79 -28.63
C ALA A 33 16.98 42.86 -28.26
N CYS A 34 16.16 42.62 -27.25
CA CYS A 34 15.08 43.52 -26.84
C CYS A 34 15.26 43.98 -25.39
N ALA A 35 15.43 45.29 -25.20
CA ALA A 35 15.65 45.88 -23.87
C ALA A 35 14.48 45.64 -22.89
N ALA A 36 13.23 45.71 -23.35
CA ALA A 36 12.07 45.44 -22.49
C ALA A 36 12.07 43.99 -21.99
N CYS A 37 12.25 43.02 -22.90
CA CYS A 37 12.29 41.61 -22.57
C CYS A 37 13.55 41.23 -21.76
N HIS A 38 14.65 41.97 -21.91
CA HIS A 38 15.85 41.81 -21.09
C HIS A 38 15.55 42.06 -19.61
N ASP A 39 14.89 43.17 -19.31
CA ASP A 39 14.58 43.57 -17.94
C ASP A 39 13.61 42.58 -17.29
N ASP A 40 12.63 42.08 -18.06
CA ASP A 40 11.73 41.02 -17.62
C ASP A 40 12.47 39.70 -17.34
N ALA A 41 13.41 39.31 -18.20
CA ALA A 41 14.23 38.10 -18.00
C ALA A 41 15.09 38.19 -16.72
N VAL A 42 15.65 39.38 -16.43
CA VAL A 42 16.39 39.64 -15.19
C VAL A 42 15.47 39.53 -13.98
N GLY A 43 14.25 40.06 -14.08
CA GLY A 43 13.23 39.95 -13.03
C GLY A 43 12.88 38.50 -12.70
N ILE A 44 12.63 37.68 -13.73
CA ILE A 44 12.31 36.25 -13.58
C ILE A 44 13.46 35.51 -12.90
N THR A 45 14.70 35.73 -13.37
CA THR A 45 15.89 35.07 -12.81
C THR A 45 16.08 35.39 -11.33
N ARG A 46 15.73 36.62 -10.91
CA ARG A 46 15.75 37.01 -9.50
C ARG A 46 14.71 36.25 -8.68
N VAL A 47 13.47 36.17 -9.17
CA VAL A 47 12.38 35.48 -8.47
C VAL A 47 12.65 33.98 -8.34
N THR A 48 13.11 33.33 -9.43
CA THR A 48 13.46 31.91 -9.39
C THR A 48 14.64 31.64 -8.46
N GLY A 49 15.62 32.54 -8.41
CA GLY A 49 16.73 32.48 -7.44
C GLY A 49 16.25 32.57 -5.99
N ILE A 50 15.32 33.48 -5.68
CA ILE A 50 14.71 33.60 -4.34
C ILE A 50 13.91 32.33 -4.00
N MET A 51 13.12 31.80 -4.94
CA MET A 51 12.37 30.57 -4.72
C MET A 51 13.29 29.36 -4.52
N ALA A 52 14.40 29.28 -5.25
CA ALA A 52 15.40 28.24 -5.07
C ALA A 52 16.06 28.34 -3.69
N ALA A 53 16.47 29.54 -3.28
CA ALA A 53 17.02 29.78 -1.94
C ALA A 53 16.00 29.43 -0.85
N ALA A 54 14.74 29.87 -0.99
CA ALA A 54 13.67 29.53 -0.07
C ALA A 54 13.41 28.03 -0.02
N ARG A 55 13.43 27.32 -1.16
CA ARG A 55 13.30 25.87 -1.24
C ARG A 55 14.45 25.15 -0.51
N ASP A 56 15.67 25.64 -0.65
CA ASP A 56 16.85 25.04 -0.03
C ASP A 56 16.91 25.32 1.48
N ASP A 57 16.47 26.51 1.90
CA ASP A 57 16.34 26.89 3.31
C ASP A 57 15.14 26.22 3.99
N GLU A 58 14.06 25.98 3.25
CA GLU A 58 12.85 25.32 3.74
C GLU A 58 13.07 23.81 3.78
N SER A 59 13.75 23.36 4.83
CA SER A 59 13.83 21.96 5.20
C SER A 59 12.49 21.45 5.73
N TRP A 60 11.48 21.36 4.86
CA TRP A 60 10.26 20.63 5.14
C TRP A 60 10.62 19.15 5.34
N ARG A 61 10.92 18.80 6.59
CA ARG A 61 11.16 17.44 7.07
C ARG A 61 9.92 17.01 7.85
N PRO A 62 8.85 16.60 7.17
CA PRO A 62 7.73 15.99 7.87
C PRO A 62 8.32 14.80 8.64
N ALA A 63 7.93 14.66 9.91
CA ALA A 63 8.39 13.57 10.78
C ALA A 63 7.78 12.21 10.34
N ILE A 64 7.95 11.85 9.07
CA ILE A 64 7.48 10.60 8.46
C ILE A 64 8.15 9.43 9.17
N GLY A 65 9.40 9.58 9.60
CA GLY A 65 10.15 8.54 10.31
C GLY A 65 9.42 8.03 11.55
N GLY A 66 8.86 8.91 12.38
CA GLY A 66 8.13 8.52 13.58
C GLY A 66 6.83 7.79 13.26
N VAL A 67 6.04 8.32 12.33
CA VAL A 67 4.75 7.72 11.92
C VAL A 67 4.95 6.36 11.25
N LEU A 68 5.96 6.24 10.37
CA LEU A 68 6.28 5.00 9.68
C LEU A 68 6.80 3.93 10.65
N MET A 69 7.69 4.30 11.57
CA MET A 69 8.24 3.35 12.56
C MET A 69 7.15 2.86 13.52
N ASN A 70 6.24 3.74 13.95
CA ASN A 70 5.10 3.33 14.77
C ASN A 70 4.21 2.33 14.02
N ARG A 71 3.90 2.59 12.75
CA ARG A 71 3.11 1.67 11.91
C ARG A 71 3.80 0.31 11.73
N ILE A 72 5.11 0.28 11.53
CA ILE A 72 5.88 -0.98 11.43
C ILE A 72 5.84 -1.74 12.76
N ARG A 73 5.98 -1.05 13.88
CA ARG A 73 5.95 -1.64 15.22
C ARG A 73 4.57 -2.24 15.53
N ASP A 74 3.50 -1.52 15.23
CA ASP A 74 2.12 -1.97 15.45
C ASP A 74 1.80 -3.24 14.64
N GLU A 75 2.23 -3.28 13.38
CA GLU A 75 2.02 -4.44 12.52
C GLU A 75 2.78 -5.69 13.01
N ARG A 76 4.02 -5.51 13.50
CA ARG A 76 4.78 -6.61 14.13
C ARG A 76 4.09 -7.14 15.38
N LEU A 77 3.61 -6.24 16.24
CA LEU A 77 2.88 -6.63 17.46
C LEU A 77 1.59 -7.39 17.11
N ARG A 78 0.84 -6.93 16.10
CA ARG A 78 -0.38 -7.60 15.64
C ARG A 78 -0.10 -9.03 15.17
N ARG A 79 0.92 -9.23 14.35
CA ARG A 79 1.33 -10.57 13.88
C ARG A 79 1.72 -11.48 15.04
N SER A 80 2.55 -10.99 15.97
CA SER A 80 2.97 -11.78 17.13
C SER A 80 1.79 -12.25 17.99
N ARG A 81 0.78 -11.39 18.20
CA ARG A 81 -0.44 -11.75 18.95
C ARG A 81 -1.27 -12.82 18.24
N LEU A 82 -1.37 -12.77 16.92
CA LEU A 82 -2.07 -13.79 16.13
C LEU A 82 -1.36 -15.14 16.21
N THR A 83 -0.03 -15.16 16.08
CA THR A 83 0.77 -16.38 16.19
C THR A 83 0.68 -17.00 17.58
N LEU A 84 0.78 -16.20 18.64
CA LEU A 84 0.63 -16.67 20.02
C LEU A 84 -0.78 -17.22 20.28
N ARG A 85 -1.82 -16.59 19.73
CA ARG A 85 -3.20 -17.10 19.83
C ARG A 85 -3.36 -18.44 19.11
N ALA A 86 -2.79 -18.59 17.91
CA ALA A 86 -2.84 -19.84 17.18
C ALA A 86 -2.14 -20.98 17.94
N LEU A 87 -0.96 -20.71 18.51
CA LEU A 87 -0.25 -21.66 19.37
C LEU A 87 -1.04 -22.00 20.64
N GLY A 88 -1.67 -21.01 21.27
CA GLY A 88 -2.54 -21.22 22.43
C GLY A 88 -3.71 -22.16 22.10
N TRP A 89 -4.36 -21.93 20.95
CA TRP A 89 -5.45 -22.79 20.48
C TRP A 89 -4.98 -24.20 20.15
N SER A 90 -3.81 -24.37 19.53
CA SER A 90 -3.30 -25.71 19.22
C SER A 90 -3.01 -26.50 20.49
N VAL A 91 -2.40 -25.87 21.51
CA VAL A 91 -2.14 -26.53 22.80
C VAL A 91 -3.45 -26.88 23.51
N ALA A 92 -4.40 -25.94 23.57
CA ALA A 92 -5.71 -26.20 24.19
C ALA A 92 -6.46 -27.34 23.49
N PHE A 93 -6.40 -27.40 22.16
CA PHE A 93 -7.02 -28.47 21.37
C PHE A 93 -6.36 -29.82 21.63
N SER A 94 -5.02 -29.90 21.72
CA SER A 94 -4.31 -31.13 22.07
C SER A 94 -4.70 -31.64 23.46
N ILE A 95 -4.79 -30.76 24.45
CA ILE A 95 -5.22 -31.13 25.81
C ILE A 95 -6.67 -31.64 25.79
N ALA A 96 -7.56 -30.97 25.05
CA ALA A 96 -8.96 -31.38 24.93
C ALA A 96 -9.11 -32.76 24.26
N LEU A 97 -8.32 -33.04 23.22
CA LEU A 97 -8.31 -34.35 22.57
C LEU A 97 -7.79 -35.44 23.52
N ASP A 98 -6.69 -35.20 24.21
CA ASP A 98 -6.11 -36.17 25.14
C ASP A 98 -7.09 -36.49 26.28
N ALA A 99 -7.72 -35.45 26.85
CA ALA A 99 -8.79 -35.61 27.84
C ALA A 99 -9.98 -36.42 27.30
N ALA A 100 -10.42 -36.17 26.06
CA ALA A 100 -11.53 -36.91 25.45
C ALA A 100 -11.19 -38.39 25.17
N PHE A 101 -9.93 -38.69 24.85
CA PHE A 101 -9.43 -40.06 24.70
C PHE A 101 -9.37 -40.78 26.05
N VAL A 102 -8.79 -40.15 27.07
CA VAL A 102 -8.67 -40.73 28.42
C VAL A 102 -10.04 -40.91 29.09
N SER A 103 -10.98 -39.99 28.85
CA SER A 103 -12.33 -40.07 29.43
C SER A 103 -13.26 -41.07 28.72
N GLY A 104 -12.79 -41.80 27.70
CA GLY A 104 -13.57 -42.84 27.01
C GLY A 104 -14.73 -42.32 26.14
N VAL A 105 -14.74 -41.03 25.79
CA VAL A 105 -15.78 -40.46 24.92
C VAL A 105 -15.65 -41.01 23.48
N THR A 106 -14.44 -41.34 23.06
CA THR A 106 -14.15 -41.97 21.76
C THR A 106 -14.76 -43.37 21.63
N SER A 107 -14.84 -44.17 22.71
CA SER A 107 -15.47 -45.49 22.70
C SER A 107 -17.00 -45.45 22.81
N TYR A 108 -17.59 -44.30 23.19
CA TYR A 108 -19.02 -44.06 23.06
C TYR A 108 -19.38 -43.56 21.63
N ALA A 109 -18.65 -42.59 21.11
CA ALA A 109 -18.85 -42.07 19.75
C ALA A 109 -18.63 -43.13 18.66
N GLY A 110 -17.63 -44.01 18.82
CA GLY A 110 -17.38 -45.12 17.89
C GLY A 110 -18.51 -46.16 17.87
N ARG A 111 -19.17 -46.41 19.01
CA ARG A 111 -20.34 -47.31 19.07
C ARG A 111 -21.56 -46.71 18.38
N VAL A 112 -21.83 -45.42 18.62
CA VAL A 112 -22.93 -44.72 17.95
C VAL A 112 -22.71 -44.69 16.43
N LEU A 113 -21.50 -44.41 15.95
CA LEU A 113 -21.18 -44.44 14.52
C LEU A 113 -21.33 -45.84 13.90
N HIS A 114 -20.94 -46.89 14.61
CA HIS A 114 -21.11 -48.27 14.16
C HIS A 114 -22.59 -48.68 14.07
N ASP A 115 -23.41 -48.29 15.06
CA ASP A 115 -24.84 -48.57 15.08
C ASP A 115 -25.61 -47.77 14.01
N THR A 116 -25.19 -46.53 13.76
CA THR A 116 -25.80 -45.69 12.71
C THR A 116 -25.41 -46.15 11.30
N GLY A 117 -24.18 -46.65 11.13
CA GLY A 117 -23.72 -47.27 9.87
C GLY A 117 -24.45 -48.58 9.56
N GLY A 118 -24.69 -49.42 10.58
CA GLY A 118 -25.44 -50.67 10.44
C GLY A 118 -26.92 -50.47 10.08
N THR A 119 -27.56 -49.44 10.65
CA THR A 119 -28.96 -49.09 10.33
C THR A 119 -29.10 -48.56 8.91
N MET A 120 -28.19 -47.70 8.44
CA MET A 120 -28.17 -47.23 7.05
C MET A 120 -27.94 -48.37 6.05
N ALA A 121 -27.06 -49.33 6.35
CA ALA A 121 -26.81 -50.49 5.49
C ALA A 121 -28.07 -51.37 5.34
N ASN A 122 -28.82 -51.57 6.42
CA ASN A 122 -30.07 -52.34 6.40
C ASN A 122 -31.19 -51.62 5.63
N VAL A 123 -31.29 -50.29 5.74
CA VAL A 123 -32.27 -49.49 4.98
C VAL A 123 -31.98 -49.53 3.48
N VAL A 124 -30.70 -49.44 3.10
CA VAL A 124 -30.29 -49.55 1.68
C VAL A 124 -30.54 -50.96 1.14
N ALA A 125 -30.28 -52.00 1.94
CA ALA A 125 -30.57 -53.38 1.55
C ALA A 125 -32.08 -53.63 1.37
N ALA A 126 -32.92 -53.09 2.25
CA ALA A 126 -34.38 -53.17 2.16
C ALA A 126 -34.93 -52.43 0.93
N TYR A 127 -34.42 -51.23 0.63
CA TYR A 127 -34.76 -50.49 -0.59
C TYR A 127 -34.40 -51.25 -1.86
N ARG A 128 -33.25 -51.95 -1.86
CA ARG A 128 -32.79 -52.74 -3.01
C ARG A 128 -33.57 -54.04 -3.20
N ALA A 129 -34.12 -54.60 -2.12
CA ALA A 129 -34.95 -55.80 -2.16
C ALA A 129 -36.41 -55.51 -2.56
N GLY A 130 -36.95 -54.35 -2.20
CA GLY A 130 -38.31 -53.91 -2.56
C GLY A 130 -38.44 -53.26 -3.94
N ALA A 131 -37.33 -53.01 -4.63
CA ALA A 131 -37.30 -52.43 -5.99
C ALA A 131 -37.35 -53.49 -7.12
N ARG A 132 -37.91 -54.68 -6.86
CA ARG A 132 -38.16 -55.74 -7.85
C ARG A 132 -39.64 -56.01 -8.00
#